data_AF-A0A967KK52-F1
#
_entry.id   AF-A0A967KK52-F1
#
_cell.length_a   1.000
_cell.length_b   1.000
_cell.length_c   1.000
_cell.angle_alpha   90.00
_cell.angle_beta   90.00
_cell.angle_gamma   90.00
#
_symmetry.space_group_name_H-M   'P 1'
#
loop_
_entity.id
_entity.type
_entity.pdbx_description
1 polymer ?
#
loop_
_entity_poly.entity_id
_entity_poly.type
_entity_poly.pdbx_seq_one_letter_code
_entity_poly.pdbx_strand_id
1 'polypeptide(L)'
;MSDKLKESALEYHRHPVPGKIRITPTKALTTQKDLSLAYSPGVAAASSLIAEEPLEACNLTARSNLVAVVSNGTAVLGLGDIGPLAAKPVMEGKGVLFKKFADIDVFDIEVDEKDPDKLVDIVAALEPTFGGINLEDIKAPECFEVERKLRERINIPVFHDDQHGTAIITAAALLNALELVGKDIGEVP
;
A
#
# COMPACT_ATOMS: atom_id res chain seq x y z
N MET A 1 4.94 -26.72 -3.48
CA MET A 1 3.56 -26.60 -2.94
C MET A 1 2.83 -27.90 -3.23
N SER A 2 2.13 -28.50 -2.26
CA SER A 2 1.32 -29.69 -2.54
C SER A 2 0.11 -29.32 -3.41
N ASP A 3 -0.38 -30.25 -4.23
CA ASP A 3 -1.54 -30.01 -5.11
C ASP A 3 -2.77 -29.56 -4.33
N LYS A 4 -3.00 -30.13 -3.13
CA LYS A 4 -4.10 -29.73 -2.24
C LYS A 4 -4.00 -28.28 -1.77
N LEU A 5 -2.80 -27.81 -1.42
CA LEU A 5 -2.60 -26.42 -0.98
C LEU A 5 -2.82 -25.45 -2.13
N LYS A 6 -2.38 -25.81 -3.35
CA LYS A 6 -2.63 -25.03 -4.56
C LYS A 6 -4.12 -24.84 -4.81
N GLU A 7 -4.87 -25.93 -4.78
CA GLU A 7 -6.30 -25.93 -5.05
C GLU A 7 -7.06 -25.12 -3.99
N SER A 8 -6.71 -25.29 -2.72
CA SER A 8 -7.28 -24.50 -1.61
C SER A 8 -6.97 -23.00 -1.73
N ALA A 9 -5.76 -22.63 -2.15
CA ALA A 9 -5.39 -21.24 -2.36
C ALA A 9 -6.20 -20.61 -3.51
N LEU A 10 -6.40 -21.33 -4.62
CA LEU A 10 -7.21 -20.85 -5.74
C LEU A 10 -8.68 -20.70 -5.36
N GLU A 11 -9.22 -21.67 -4.61
CA GLU A 11 -10.59 -21.62 -4.10
C GLU A 11 -10.81 -20.41 -3.19
N TYR A 12 -9.87 -20.17 -2.26
CA TYR A 12 -9.89 -19.02 -1.35
C TYR A 12 -9.94 -17.67 -2.09
N HIS A 13 -9.30 -17.54 -3.25
CA HIS A 13 -9.32 -16.30 -4.03
C HIS A 13 -10.56 -16.15 -4.93
N ARG A 14 -11.35 -17.21 -5.13
CA ARG A 14 -12.51 -17.22 -6.03
C ARG A 14 -13.84 -17.15 -5.29
N HIS A 15 -13.93 -17.83 -4.16
CA HIS A 15 -15.19 -18.08 -3.47
C HIS A 15 -15.21 -17.49 -2.06
N PRO A 16 -16.37 -16.99 -1.61
CA PRO A 16 -17.64 -16.86 -2.34
C PRO A 16 -17.68 -15.70 -3.34
N VAL A 17 -16.74 -14.76 -3.24
CA VAL A 17 -16.58 -13.61 -4.14
C VAL A 17 -15.10 -13.50 -4.48
N PRO A 18 -14.72 -13.24 -5.75
CA PRO A 18 -13.33 -13.11 -6.13
C PRO A 18 -12.60 -11.95 -5.43
N GLY A 19 -11.30 -12.14 -5.19
CA GLY A 19 -10.44 -11.16 -4.54
C GLY A 19 -10.55 -11.18 -3.01
N LYS A 20 -9.70 -10.41 -2.35
CA LYS A 20 -9.57 -10.39 -0.89
C LYS A 20 -10.04 -9.10 -0.22
N ILE A 21 -10.39 -8.10 -1.02
CA ILE A 21 -10.74 -6.76 -0.56
C ILE A 21 -12.11 -6.33 -1.09
N ARG A 22 -12.76 -5.42 -0.36
CA ARG A 22 -13.97 -4.72 -0.78
C ARG A 22 -14.05 -3.37 -0.11
N ILE A 23 -14.70 -2.41 -0.76
CA ILE A 23 -14.99 -1.10 -0.18
C ILE A 23 -16.33 -1.17 0.56
N THR A 24 -16.39 -0.59 1.75
CA THR A 24 -17.62 -0.44 2.54
C THR A 24 -17.76 0.99 3.04
N PRO A 25 -18.91 1.66 2.87
CA PRO A 25 -19.13 3.00 3.42
C PRO A 25 -19.02 3.01 4.95
N THR A 26 -18.42 4.07 5.51
CA THR A 26 -18.28 4.25 6.97
C THR A 26 -19.44 5.03 7.60
N LYS A 27 -20.25 5.73 6.78
CA LYS A 27 -21.41 6.52 7.22
C LYS A 27 -22.69 5.82 6.77
N ALA A 28 -23.75 5.94 7.56
CA ALA A 28 -25.07 5.44 7.19
C ALA A 28 -25.56 6.17 5.93
N LEU A 29 -26.29 5.45 5.07
CA LEU A 29 -26.88 5.95 3.82
C LEU A 29 -28.34 5.49 3.72
N THR A 30 -29.09 5.55 4.84
CA THR A 30 -30.43 4.94 4.94
C THR A 30 -31.56 5.95 4.77
N THR A 31 -31.27 7.25 4.86
CA THR A 31 -32.26 8.31 4.74
C THR A 31 -31.93 9.30 3.63
N GLN A 32 -32.93 10.08 3.20
CA GLN A 32 -32.71 11.18 2.25
C GLN A 32 -31.72 12.21 2.79
N LYS A 33 -31.75 12.46 4.11
CA LYS A 33 -30.81 13.36 4.77
C LYS A 33 -29.38 12.81 4.70
N ASP A 34 -29.20 11.51 4.89
CA ASP A 34 -27.86 10.91 4.77
C ASP A 34 -27.31 11.05 3.35
N LEU A 35 -28.14 10.79 2.34
CA LEU A 35 -27.76 10.97 0.93
C LEU A 35 -27.41 12.42 0.60
N SER A 36 -28.16 13.38 1.13
CA SER A 36 -27.90 14.80 0.89
C SER A 36 -26.65 15.32 1.60
N LEU A 37 -26.21 14.65 2.68
CA LEU A 37 -24.94 14.94 3.37
C LEU A 37 -23.75 14.24 2.72
N ALA A 38 -23.91 12.96 2.34
CA ALA A 38 -22.85 12.16 1.72
C ALA A 38 -22.53 12.61 0.30
N TYR A 39 -23.49 13.23 -0.38
CA TYR A 39 -23.32 13.73 -1.74
C TYR A 39 -23.96 15.12 -1.89
N SER A 40 -24.54 15.41 -3.05
CA SER A 40 -25.13 16.71 -3.32
C SER A 40 -26.42 16.95 -2.52
N PRO A 41 -26.63 18.17 -1.99
CA PRO A 41 -25.74 19.34 -2.05
C PRO A 41 -24.70 19.42 -0.91
N GLY A 42 -24.80 18.60 0.14
CA GLY A 42 -24.04 18.75 1.38
C GLY A 42 -22.53 18.56 1.25
N VAL A 43 -22.08 17.65 0.37
CA VAL A 43 -20.65 17.41 0.11
C VAL A 43 -19.88 18.66 -0.31
N ALA A 44 -20.57 19.65 -0.91
CA ALA A 44 -19.97 20.91 -1.34
C ALA A 44 -19.36 21.69 -0.17
N ALA A 45 -19.89 21.55 1.06
CA ALA A 45 -19.32 22.19 2.24
C ALA A 45 -17.91 21.66 2.56
N ALA A 46 -17.73 20.33 2.51
CA ALA A 46 -16.42 19.71 2.73
C ALA A 46 -15.44 20.08 1.60
N SER A 47 -15.88 20.03 0.34
CA SER A 47 -15.03 20.43 -0.79
C SER A 47 -14.61 21.90 -0.75
N SER A 48 -15.51 22.81 -0.37
CA SER A 48 -15.20 24.24 -0.26
C SER A 48 -14.22 24.50 0.86
N LEU A 49 -14.40 23.86 2.03
CA LEU A 49 -13.47 23.99 3.14
C LEU A 49 -12.07 23.46 2.80
N ILE A 50 -11.96 22.32 2.10
CA ILE A 50 -10.65 21.81 1.65
C ILE A 50 -10.00 22.74 0.62
N ALA A 51 -10.79 23.40 -0.24
CA ALA A 51 -10.27 24.37 -1.20
C ALA A 51 -9.69 25.62 -0.52
N GLU A 52 -10.25 26.03 0.62
CA GLU A 52 -9.77 27.14 1.44
C GLU A 52 -8.61 26.70 2.36
N GLU A 53 -8.71 25.50 2.95
CA GLU A 53 -7.79 24.93 3.92
C GLU A 53 -7.39 23.48 3.52
N PRO A 54 -6.37 23.29 2.67
CA PRO A 54 -6.03 21.97 2.12
C PRO A 54 -5.74 20.86 3.14
N LEU A 55 -5.27 21.22 4.33
CA LEU A 55 -4.99 20.27 5.41
C LEU A 55 -6.26 19.60 5.97
N GLU A 56 -7.43 20.22 5.79
CA GLU A 56 -8.71 19.61 6.18
C GLU A 56 -9.04 18.33 5.40
N ALA A 57 -8.33 18.05 4.31
CA ALA A 57 -8.40 16.75 3.64
C ALA A 57 -8.10 15.58 4.61
N CYS A 58 -7.23 15.80 5.62
CA CYS A 58 -6.92 14.79 6.64
C CYS A 58 -8.09 14.52 7.61
N ASN A 59 -8.97 15.50 7.80
CA ASN A 59 -10.09 15.45 8.76
C ASN A 59 -11.41 15.07 8.09
N LEU A 60 -11.60 15.51 6.84
CA LEU A 60 -12.87 15.41 6.11
C LEU A 60 -12.91 14.26 5.10
N THR A 61 -11.79 13.54 4.93
CA THR A 61 -11.70 12.40 4.00
C THR A 61 -10.97 11.22 4.65
N ALA A 62 -10.93 10.09 3.95
CA ALA A 62 -10.18 8.91 4.37
C ALA A 62 -8.65 9.07 4.21
N ARG A 63 -8.16 10.18 3.62
CA ARG A 63 -6.75 10.40 3.25
C ARG A 63 -5.77 10.05 4.38
N SER A 64 -6.06 10.45 5.61
CA SER A 64 -5.16 10.27 6.75
C SER A 64 -4.94 8.80 7.15
N ASN A 65 -5.88 7.90 6.81
CA ASN A 65 -5.77 6.46 7.08
C ASN A 65 -5.54 5.61 5.81
N LEU A 66 -5.42 6.25 4.65
CA LEU A 66 -5.39 5.56 3.36
C LEU A 66 -3.98 5.51 2.78
N VAL A 67 -3.47 4.30 2.56
CA VAL A 67 -2.16 4.03 1.95
C VAL A 67 -2.33 3.42 0.56
N ALA A 68 -1.51 3.84 -0.40
CA ALA A 68 -1.39 3.13 -1.68
C ALA A 68 -0.34 2.04 -1.55
N VAL A 69 -0.69 0.79 -1.86
CA VAL A 69 0.29 -0.27 -2.12
C VAL A 69 0.52 -0.30 -3.63
N VAL A 70 1.68 0.17 -4.07
CA VAL A 70 2.00 0.35 -5.49
C VAL A 70 3.03 -0.66 -5.95
N SER A 71 2.74 -1.34 -7.06
CA SER A 71 3.68 -2.22 -7.75
C SER A 71 3.54 -2.09 -9.26
N ASN A 72 4.61 -2.40 -10.00
CA ASN A 72 4.53 -2.64 -11.45
C ASN A 72 4.68 -4.14 -11.81
N GLY A 73 4.72 -5.01 -10.81
CA GLY A 73 4.77 -6.47 -10.99
C GLY A 73 6.07 -7.01 -11.58
N THR A 74 7.16 -6.26 -11.46
CA THR A 74 8.46 -6.63 -12.06
C THR A 74 9.33 -7.53 -11.17
N ALA A 75 9.00 -7.66 -9.89
CA ALA A 75 9.74 -8.50 -8.93
C ALA A 75 8.82 -9.22 -7.93
N VAL A 76 7.73 -9.81 -8.40
CA VAL A 76 6.71 -10.39 -7.53
C VAL A 76 7.24 -11.64 -6.83
N LEU A 77 7.48 -11.54 -5.52
CA LEU A 77 7.98 -12.66 -4.70
C LEU A 77 9.22 -13.33 -5.35
N GLY A 78 9.22 -14.66 -5.45
CA GLY A 78 10.23 -15.42 -6.21
C GLY A 78 9.84 -15.69 -7.67
N LEU A 79 8.78 -15.06 -8.18
CA LEU A 79 8.24 -15.29 -9.53
C LEU A 79 8.84 -14.34 -10.58
N GLY A 80 9.42 -13.23 -10.14
CA GLY A 80 10.06 -12.23 -11.01
C GLY A 80 9.05 -11.33 -11.71
N ASP A 81 9.37 -10.93 -12.95
CA ASP A 81 8.53 -10.06 -13.77
C ASP A 81 7.37 -10.86 -14.38
N ILE A 82 6.24 -10.86 -13.67
CA ILE A 82 4.99 -11.49 -14.11
C ILE A 82 3.93 -10.47 -14.53
N GLY A 83 4.28 -9.18 -14.45
CA GLY A 83 3.43 -8.06 -14.83
C GLY A 83 2.37 -7.68 -13.77
N PRO A 84 1.76 -6.50 -13.94
CA PRO A 84 0.88 -5.89 -12.95
C PRO A 84 -0.35 -6.75 -12.62
N LEU A 85 -1.04 -7.30 -13.63
CA LEU A 85 -2.24 -8.12 -13.39
C LEU A 85 -1.95 -9.37 -12.55
N ALA A 86 -0.81 -10.00 -12.75
CA ALA A 86 -0.43 -11.19 -11.99
C ALA A 86 0.10 -10.86 -10.59
N ALA A 87 0.57 -9.62 -10.38
CA ALA A 87 0.97 -9.10 -9.07
C ALA A 87 -0.24 -8.81 -8.16
N LYS A 88 -1.40 -8.49 -8.74
CA LYS A 88 -2.61 -8.06 -8.02
C LYS A 88 -2.99 -8.91 -6.80
N PRO A 89 -2.99 -10.26 -6.85
CA PRO A 89 -3.26 -11.06 -5.66
C PRO A 89 -2.26 -10.77 -4.53
N VAL A 90 -0.97 -10.54 -4.81
CA VAL A 90 0.01 -10.23 -3.75
C VAL A 90 -0.31 -8.87 -3.12
N MET A 91 -0.63 -7.86 -3.94
CA MET A 91 -0.93 -6.51 -3.48
C MET A 91 -2.23 -6.44 -2.65
N GLU A 92 -3.31 -7.10 -3.09
CA GLU A 92 -4.51 -7.27 -2.28
C GLU A 92 -4.19 -7.94 -0.93
N GLY A 93 -3.26 -8.92 -0.95
CA GLY A 93 -2.77 -9.59 0.24
C GLY A 93 -2.13 -8.61 1.22
N LYS A 94 -1.25 -7.73 0.73
CA LYS A 94 -0.64 -6.65 1.54
C LYS A 94 -1.71 -5.74 2.14
N GLY A 95 -2.71 -5.34 1.34
CA GLY A 95 -3.84 -4.55 1.83
C GLY A 95 -4.60 -5.21 3.00
N VAL A 96 -4.86 -6.51 2.91
CA VAL A 96 -5.47 -7.27 4.02
C VAL A 96 -4.59 -7.27 5.27
N LEU A 97 -3.27 -7.38 5.13
CA LEU A 97 -2.34 -7.35 6.27
C LEU A 97 -2.30 -5.97 6.94
N PHE A 98 -2.18 -4.89 6.15
CA PHE A 98 -2.27 -3.52 6.66
C PHE A 98 -3.54 -3.31 7.49
N LYS A 99 -4.69 -3.71 6.94
CA LYS A 99 -5.96 -3.55 7.65
C LYS A 99 -6.04 -4.43 8.89
N LYS A 100 -5.62 -5.69 8.80
CA LYS A 100 -5.76 -6.67 9.89
C LYS A 100 -4.87 -6.35 11.09
N PHE A 101 -3.65 -5.87 10.84
CA PHE A 101 -2.64 -5.71 11.89
C PHE A 101 -2.45 -4.27 12.36
N ALA A 102 -2.81 -3.27 11.55
CA ALA A 102 -2.61 -1.86 11.88
C ALA A 102 -3.85 -0.97 11.68
N ASP A 103 -5.00 -1.53 11.25
CA ASP A 103 -6.23 -0.79 10.93
C ASP A 103 -6.07 0.28 9.83
N ILE A 104 -5.05 0.13 8.98
CA ILE A 104 -4.77 1.03 7.85
C ILE A 104 -5.59 0.59 6.64
N ASP A 105 -6.28 1.53 6.01
CA ASP A 105 -7.02 1.28 4.77
C ASP A 105 -6.05 1.35 3.58
N VAL A 106 -6.23 0.46 2.60
CA VAL A 106 -5.33 0.34 1.45
C VAL A 106 -6.11 0.32 0.15
N PHE A 107 -5.59 1.02 -0.85
CA PHE A 107 -5.81 0.67 -2.25
C PHE A 107 -4.52 0.09 -2.84
N ASP A 108 -4.63 -1.10 -3.42
CA ASP A 108 -3.63 -1.69 -4.27
C ASP A 108 -3.68 -1.06 -5.68
N ILE A 109 -2.51 -0.68 -6.20
CA ILE A 109 -2.36 -0.01 -7.49
C ILE A 109 -1.26 -0.70 -8.28
N GLU A 110 -1.68 -1.56 -9.20
CA GLU A 110 -0.79 -2.22 -10.14
C GLU A 110 -0.63 -1.36 -11.42
N VAL A 111 0.54 -0.78 -11.60
CA VAL A 111 0.83 0.14 -12.72
C VAL A 111 1.53 -0.62 -13.85
N ASP A 112 0.95 -0.60 -15.06
CA ASP A 112 1.58 -1.17 -16.26
C ASP A 112 2.60 -0.20 -16.88
N GLU A 113 3.65 0.12 -16.12
CA GLU A 113 4.75 0.98 -16.55
C GLU A 113 6.09 0.46 -15.98
N LYS A 114 7.06 0.29 -16.88
CA LYS A 114 8.40 -0.25 -16.56
C LYS A 114 9.48 0.82 -16.55
N ASP A 115 9.21 1.98 -17.15
CA ASP A 115 10.08 3.14 -17.08
C ASP A 115 10.01 3.77 -15.68
N PRO A 116 11.14 3.85 -14.94
CA PRO A 116 11.14 4.37 -13.57
C PRO A 116 10.68 5.83 -13.47
N ASP A 117 11.02 6.68 -14.44
CA ASP A 117 10.64 8.08 -14.44
C ASP A 117 9.14 8.27 -14.60
N LYS A 118 8.55 7.55 -15.56
CA LYS A 118 7.10 7.57 -15.77
C LYS A 118 6.36 6.95 -14.59
N LEU A 119 6.90 5.89 -13.98
CA LEU A 119 6.31 5.31 -12.78
C LEU A 119 6.28 6.34 -11.63
N VAL A 120 7.39 7.07 -11.43
CA VAL A 120 7.46 8.17 -10.46
C VAL A 120 6.42 9.25 -10.78
N ASP A 121 6.28 9.65 -12.05
CA ASP A 121 5.27 10.64 -12.47
C ASP A 121 3.85 10.19 -12.12
N ILE A 122 3.51 8.94 -12.43
CA ILE A 122 2.20 8.36 -12.14
C ILE A 122 1.93 8.34 -10.65
N VAL A 123 2.87 7.83 -9.85
CA VAL A 123 2.69 7.70 -8.40
C VAL A 123 2.65 9.07 -7.73
N ALA A 124 3.48 10.02 -8.15
CA ALA A 124 3.48 11.37 -7.61
C ALA A 124 2.16 12.10 -7.89
N ALA A 125 1.55 11.89 -9.06
CA ALA A 125 0.25 12.47 -9.39
C ALA A 125 -0.90 11.95 -8.49
N LEU A 126 -0.72 10.79 -7.85
CA LEU A 126 -1.69 10.20 -6.92
C LEU A 126 -1.54 10.72 -5.48
N GLU A 127 -0.52 11.53 -5.18
CA GLU A 127 -0.28 12.10 -3.85
C GLU A 127 -1.54 12.68 -3.19
N PRO A 128 -2.44 13.43 -3.88
CA PRO A 128 -3.63 14.01 -3.25
C PRO A 128 -4.68 13.01 -2.73
N THR A 129 -4.60 11.72 -3.09
CA THR A 129 -5.50 10.68 -2.58
C THR A 129 -4.99 10.04 -1.28
N PHE A 130 -3.69 9.83 -1.16
CA PHE A 130 -3.11 8.96 -0.14
C PHE A 130 -2.41 9.73 0.99
N GLY A 131 -2.46 9.18 2.21
CA GLY A 131 -1.67 9.62 3.35
C GLY A 131 -0.27 9.01 3.40
N GLY A 132 -0.01 7.98 2.59
CA GLY A 132 1.31 7.37 2.42
C GLY A 132 1.37 6.42 1.22
N ILE A 133 2.59 6.15 0.74
CA ILE A 133 2.88 5.24 -0.36
C ILE A 133 3.75 4.09 0.15
N ASN A 134 3.29 2.86 -0.07
CA ASN A 134 4.07 1.64 0.12
C ASN A 134 4.43 1.06 -1.27
N LEU A 135 5.71 1.10 -1.63
CA LEU A 135 6.23 0.48 -2.85
C LEU A 135 6.51 -1.00 -2.60
N GLU A 136 6.10 -1.84 -3.54
CA GLU A 136 6.15 -3.29 -3.41
C GLU A 136 6.53 -3.98 -4.73
N ASP A 137 7.33 -5.04 -4.69
CA ASP A 137 7.59 -5.93 -5.82
C ASP A 137 8.08 -5.20 -7.10
N ILE A 138 8.87 -4.13 -6.93
CA ILE A 138 9.55 -3.41 -8.02
C ILE A 138 11.00 -3.91 -8.09
N LYS A 139 11.45 -4.30 -9.29
CA LYS A 139 12.79 -4.87 -9.46
C LYS A 139 13.92 -3.87 -9.14
N ALA A 140 15.04 -4.43 -8.70
CA ALA A 140 16.30 -3.71 -8.60
C ALA A 140 17.03 -3.67 -9.97
N PRO A 141 17.83 -2.62 -10.25
CA PRO A 141 18.11 -1.46 -9.39
C PRO A 141 17.05 -0.34 -9.45
N GLU A 142 16.03 -0.46 -10.29
CA GLU A 142 15.06 0.61 -10.54
C GLU A 142 14.27 1.03 -9.29
N CYS A 143 13.97 0.10 -8.38
CA CYS A 143 13.26 0.37 -7.13
C CYS A 143 13.94 1.44 -6.25
N PHE A 144 15.28 1.50 -6.24
CA PHE A 144 16.03 2.51 -5.48
C PHE A 144 15.83 3.92 -6.06
N GLU A 145 15.82 4.02 -7.39
CA GLU A 145 15.62 5.28 -8.08
C GLU A 145 14.19 5.79 -7.91
N VAL A 146 13.20 4.89 -8.04
CA VAL A 146 11.78 5.21 -7.84
C VAL A 146 11.54 5.72 -6.42
N GLU A 147 12.00 5.00 -5.39
CA GLU A 147 11.82 5.43 -4.00
C GLU A 147 12.48 6.78 -3.73
N ARG A 148 13.74 6.96 -4.14
CA ARG A 148 14.47 8.21 -3.93
C ARG A 148 13.76 9.40 -4.58
N LYS A 149 13.37 9.27 -5.86
CA LYS A 149 12.70 10.35 -6.60
C LYS A 149 11.33 10.66 -6.02
N LEU A 150 10.58 9.67 -5.55
CA LEU A 150 9.29 9.91 -4.89
C LEU A 150 9.48 10.65 -3.56
N ARG A 151 10.43 10.22 -2.70
CA ARG A 151 10.75 10.92 -1.45
C ARG A 151 11.15 12.38 -1.64
N GLU A 152 11.79 12.71 -2.76
CA GLU A 152 12.18 14.08 -3.10
C GLU A 152 11.02 14.93 -3.64
N ARG A 153 9.96 14.30 -4.17
CA ARG A 153 8.91 14.98 -4.95
C ARG A 153 7.58 15.15 -4.22
N ILE A 154 7.23 14.23 -3.32
CA ILE A 154 5.93 14.23 -2.64
C ILE A 154 6.06 14.50 -1.15
N ASN A 155 5.00 15.04 -0.54
CA ASN A 155 4.99 15.46 0.86
C ASN A 155 4.41 14.42 1.82
N ILE A 156 4.15 13.20 1.33
CA ILE A 156 3.68 12.06 2.11
C ILE A 156 4.78 11.00 2.23
N PRO A 157 4.80 10.20 3.31
CA PRO A 157 5.81 9.16 3.48
C PRO A 157 5.79 8.14 2.34
N VAL A 158 7.00 7.79 1.87
CA VAL A 158 7.24 6.72 0.89
C VAL A 158 8.14 5.66 1.53
N PHE A 159 7.68 4.42 1.48
CA PHE A 159 8.37 3.27 2.06
C PHE A 159 8.40 2.11 1.07
N HIS A 160 9.57 1.52 0.84
CA HIS A 160 9.69 0.28 0.09
C HIS A 160 9.82 -0.92 1.04
N ASP A 161 8.81 -1.79 1.07
CA ASP A 161 8.72 -2.88 2.07
C ASP A 161 9.81 -3.94 1.86
N ASP A 162 10.03 -4.39 0.61
CA ASP A 162 11.05 -5.41 0.32
C ASP A 162 12.47 -4.99 0.73
N GLN A 163 12.74 -3.68 0.76
CA GLN A 163 14.02 -3.12 1.18
C GLN A 163 14.05 -2.88 2.69
N HIS A 164 13.25 -1.91 3.15
CA HIS A 164 13.34 -1.41 4.51
C HIS A 164 12.61 -2.31 5.50
N GLY A 165 11.46 -2.88 5.15
CA GLY A 165 10.71 -3.82 6.00
C GLY A 165 11.55 -5.06 6.29
N THR A 166 12.17 -5.63 5.25
CA THR A 166 13.11 -6.74 5.40
C THR A 166 14.32 -6.37 6.27
N ALA A 167 14.95 -5.22 6.03
CA ALA A 167 16.09 -4.77 6.83
C ALA A 167 15.74 -4.60 8.32
N ILE A 168 14.57 -4.03 8.63
CA ILE A 168 14.10 -3.82 10.01
C ILE A 168 13.92 -5.16 10.72
N ILE A 169 13.20 -6.12 10.13
CA ILE A 169 12.94 -7.40 10.80
C ILE A 169 14.21 -8.25 10.92
N THR A 170 15.09 -8.22 9.92
CA THR A 170 16.39 -8.91 9.96
C THR A 170 17.29 -8.30 11.03
N ALA A 171 17.37 -6.97 11.13
CA ALA A 171 18.15 -6.30 12.18
C ALA A 171 17.61 -6.64 13.58
N ALA A 172 16.28 -6.63 13.77
CA ALA A 172 15.67 -7.03 15.04
C ALA A 172 16.00 -8.49 15.41
N ALA A 173 15.94 -9.41 14.43
CA ALA A 173 16.33 -10.80 14.65
C ALA A 173 17.81 -10.95 15.02
N LEU A 174 18.70 -10.20 14.35
CA LEU A 174 20.13 -10.20 14.65
C LEU A 174 20.41 -9.69 16.06
N LEU A 175 19.79 -8.56 16.46
CA LEU A 175 19.96 -8.00 17.80
C LEU A 175 19.57 -9.00 18.89
N ASN A 176 18.42 -9.65 18.74
CA ASN A 176 17.97 -10.70 19.67
C ASN A 176 18.92 -11.91 19.69
N ALA A 177 19.45 -12.31 18.53
CA ALA A 177 20.40 -13.41 18.45
C ALA A 177 21.73 -13.08 19.15
N LEU A 178 22.22 -11.84 19.00
CA LEU A 178 23.44 -11.35 19.65
C LEU A 178 23.29 -11.28 21.17
N GLU A 179 22.14 -10.82 21.66
CA GLU A 179 21.81 -10.84 23.08
C GLU A 179 21.85 -12.28 23.63
N LEU A 180 21.24 -13.24 22.91
CA LEU A 180 21.19 -14.64 23.33
C LEU A 180 22.58 -15.29 23.44
N VAL A 181 23.52 -14.92 22.56
CA VAL A 181 24.88 -15.46 22.56
C VAL A 181 25.88 -14.56 23.31
N GLY A 182 25.43 -13.46 23.90
CA GLY A 182 26.25 -12.52 24.67
C GLY A 182 27.35 -11.83 23.86
N LYS A 183 27.07 -11.46 22.60
CA LYS A 183 28.02 -10.75 21.72
C LYS A 183 27.58 -9.32 21.46
N ASP A 184 28.53 -8.40 21.35
CA ASP A 184 28.27 -7.03 20.90
C ASP A 184 28.25 -6.97 19.36
N ILE A 185 27.34 -6.17 18.79
CA ILE A 185 27.19 -6.04 17.34
C ILE A 185 28.43 -5.46 16.65
N GLY A 186 29.20 -4.61 17.34
CA GLY A 186 30.46 -4.06 16.83
C GLY A 186 31.61 -5.06 16.78
N GLU A 187 31.45 -6.23 17.39
CA GLU A 187 32.45 -7.32 17.39
C GLU A 187 32.14 -8.42 16.36
N VAL A 188 31.05 -8.28 15.61
CA VAL A 188 30.62 -9.25 14.59
C VAL A 188 31.17 -8.81 13.22
N PRO A 189 31.79 -9.72 12.44
CA PRO A 189 32.37 -9.42 11.13
C PRO A 189 31.36 -8.95 10.07
#